data_AF-A0A445EEA3-F1
#
_entry.id   AF-A0A445EEA3-F1
#
_cell.length_a   1.000
_cell.length_b   1.000
_cell.length_c   1.000
_cell.angle_alpha   90.00
_cell.angle_beta   90.00
_cell.angle_gamma   90.00
#
_symmetry.space_group_name_H-M   'P 1'
#
loop_
_entity.id
_entity.type
_entity.pdbx_description
1 polymer ?
#
loop_
_entity_poly.entity_id
_entity_poly.type
_entity_poly.pdbx_seq_one_letter_code
_entity_poly.pdbx_strand_id
1 'polypeptide(L)'
;MLDALSLFFGVRLGIRFKSRVKFFSILDPTRPCNYVSEISDAGFLGPLFKVTMEEHPTEAFTNTSADKCWETILDRLNAEIERCKSLGEQELPPLEVLQSINGHKMFGFLKPSIIQAIEAQDPSHQCVEYWHHKELSSESSGSGNDASKCSNGSSNSLGDVKTKLFGFNLIKQE
;
A
#
# COMPACT_ATOMS: atom_id res chain seq x y z
N MET A 1 -1.02 -10.60 -3.14
CA MET A 1 -2.11 -9.96 -3.92
C MET A 1 -1.59 -8.84 -4.82
N LEU A 2 -1.05 -7.73 -4.29
CA LEU A 2 -0.55 -6.60 -5.11
C LEU A 2 0.81 -6.86 -5.80
N ASP A 3 1.63 -7.74 -5.23
CA ASP A 3 2.88 -8.17 -5.86
C ASP A 3 2.64 -9.14 -7.03
N ALA A 4 1.59 -9.98 -6.95
CA ALA A 4 1.16 -10.87 -8.03
C ALA A 4 0.62 -10.07 -9.23
N LEU A 5 -0.15 -9.01 -8.98
CA LEU A 5 -0.49 -7.99 -9.98
C LEU A 5 0.78 -7.39 -10.60
N SER A 6 1.71 -6.89 -9.78
CA SER A 6 2.95 -6.26 -10.27
C SER A 6 3.84 -7.19 -11.10
N LEU A 7 3.92 -8.48 -10.74
CA LEU A 7 4.58 -9.54 -11.51
C LEU A 7 3.87 -9.82 -12.84
N PHE A 8 2.53 -9.79 -12.87
CA PHE A 8 1.74 -9.96 -14.08
C PHE A 8 1.92 -8.78 -15.06
N PHE A 9 2.01 -7.54 -14.57
CA PHE A 9 2.22 -6.33 -15.39
C PHE A 9 3.63 -6.18 -15.94
N GLY A 10 4.66 -6.42 -15.11
CA GLY A 10 6.05 -6.26 -15.52
C GLY A 10 6.42 -7.22 -16.65
N VAL A 11 6.11 -8.51 -16.48
CA VAL A 11 6.67 -9.56 -17.33
C VAL A 11 5.80 -9.92 -18.53
N ARG A 12 4.46 -9.78 -18.43
CA ARG A 12 3.55 -10.42 -19.40
C ARG A 12 2.84 -9.47 -20.37
N LEU A 13 2.71 -8.19 -20.04
CA LEU A 13 1.98 -7.22 -20.87
C LEU A 13 2.85 -6.08 -21.43
N GLY A 14 4.13 -5.98 -21.02
CA GLY A 14 5.04 -4.93 -21.50
C GLY A 14 4.59 -3.51 -21.13
N ILE A 15 3.77 -3.37 -20.09
CA ILE A 15 3.14 -2.09 -19.72
C ILE A 15 4.12 -1.29 -18.86
N ARG A 16 4.39 -0.05 -19.26
CA ARG A 16 5.03 0.94 -18.38
C ARG A 16 3.99 1.49 -17.40
N PHE A 17 4.02 1.00 -16.18
CA PHE A 17 3.32 1.67 -15.10
C PHE A 17 4.03 2.98 -14.76
N LYS A 18 3.26 4.07 -14.66
CA LYS A 18 3.75 5.35 -14.16
C LYS A 18 2.68 6.03 -13.32
N SER A 19 3.03 6.44 -12.11
CA SER A 19 2.14 7.19 -11.23
C SER A 19 2.87 8.33 -10.53
N ARG A 20 2.11 9.25 -9.96
CA ARG A 20 2.63 10.39 -9.19
C ARG A 20 1.97 10.43 -7.82
N VAL A 21 2.76 10.70 -6.80
CA VAL A 21 2.30 10.95 -5.42
C VAL A 21 3.02 12.17 -4.86
N LYS A 22 2.30 12.98 -4.07
CA LYS A 22 2.88 14.11 -3.36
C LYS A 22 3.27 13.66 -1.95
N PHE A 23 4.50 13.94 -1.55
CA PHE A 23 5.04 13.58 -0.24
C PHE A 23 6.17 14.53 0.17
N PHE A 24 6.69 14.43 1.39
CA PHE A 24 7.78 15.31 1.86
C PHE A 24 9.06 15.11 1.04
N SER A 25 9.76 16.21 0.76
CA SER A 25 11.04 16.19 0.05
C SER A 25 12.14 15.64 0.95
N ILE A 26 12.90 14.69 0.42
CA ILE A 26 14.14 14.16 1.02
C ILE A 26 15.30 15.18 1.04
N LEU A 27 15.17 16.30 0.31
CA LEU A 27 16.17 17.39 0.29
C LEU A 27 15.78 18.55 1.20
N ASP A 28 14.47 18.73 1.41
CA ASP A 28 13.91 19.78 2.26
C ASP A 28 12.62 19.24 2.91
N PRO A 29 12.71 18.63 4.11
CA PRO A 29 11.57 17.98 4.75
C PRO A 29 10.41 18.93 5.06
N THR A 30 10.64 20.25 5.06
CA THR A 30 9.61 21.27 5.32
C THR A 30 8.65 21.44 4.14
N ARG A 31 9.03 20.96 2.95
CA ARG A 31 8.27 21.15 1.70
C ARG A 31 7.79 19.85 1.09
N PRO A 32 6.55 19.78 0.61
CA PRO A 32 6.11 18.67 -0.21
C PRO A 32 6.71 18.78 -1.62
N CYS A 33 7.02 17.63 -2.21
CA CYS A 33 7.41 17.48 -3.61
C CYS A 33 6.62 16.33 -4.25
N ASN A 34 6.76 16.17 -5.56
CA ASN A 34 6.20 15.03 -6.27
C ASN A 34 7.24 13.93 -6.44
N TYR A 35 6.83 12.70 -6.14
CA TYR A 35 7.54 11.49 -6.51
C TYR A 35 6.81 10.79 -7.65
N VAL A 36 7.59 10.32 -8.60
CA VAL A 36 7.14 9.58 -9.77
C VAL A 36 7.53 8.12 -9.58
N SER A 37 6.53 7.25 -9.54
CA SER A 37 6.72 5.81 -9.43
C SER A 37 6.65 5.16 -10.81
N GLU A 38 7.59 4.28 -11.10
CA GLU A 38 7.69 3.52 -12.35
C GLU A 38 7.92 2.04 -12.03
N ILE A 39 7.39 1.15 -12.88
CA ILE A 39 7.71 -0.29 -12.82
C ILE A 39 8.30 -0.70 -14.16
N SER A 40 9.39 -1.46 -14.10
CA SER A 40 10.07 -2.02 -15.26
C SER A 40 10.31 -3.51 -15.07
N ASP A 41 10.35 -4.26 -16.17
CA ASP A 41 10.73 -5.67 -16.15
C ASP A 41 12.26 -5.80 -16.07
N ALA A 42 12.76 -6.43 -14.99
CA ALA A 42 14.17 -6.77 -14.85
C ALA A 42 14.45 -8.25 -15.15
N GLY A 43 13.55 -8.92 -15.88
CA GLY A 43 13.68 -10.30 -16.33
C GLY A 43 13.68 -11.27 -15.16
N PHE A 44 14.80 -11.96 -14.94
CA PHE A 44 14.92 -12.98 -13.88
C PHE A 44 14.69 -12.43 -12.46
N LEU A 45 14.97 -11.14 -12.24
CA LEU A 45 14.72 -10.49 -10.95
C LEU A 45 13.23 -10.14 -10.73
N GLY A 46 12.40 -10.29 -11.76
CA GLY A 46 11.00 -9.89 -11.75
C GLY A 46 10.82 -8.37 -11.89
N PRO A 47 9.74 -7.80 -11.35
CA PRO A 47 9.47 -6.37 -11.45
C PRO A 47 10.46 -5.56 -10.62
N LEU A 48 11.04 -4.55 -11.26
CA LEU A 48 11.84 -3.52 -10.61
C LEU A 48 10.99 -2.29 -10.39
N PHE A 49 10.81 -1.94 -9.13
CA PHE A 49 10.08 -0.76 -8.67
C PHE A 49 11.07 0.39 -8.57
N LYS A 50 10.74 1.50 -9.22
CA LYS A 50 11.53 2.72 -9.19
C LYS A 50 10.69 3.89 -8.71
N VAL A 51 11.25 4.71 -7.83
CA VAL A 51 10.67 6.00 -7.44
C VAL A 51 11.69 7.08 -7.67
N THR A 52 11.30 8.17 -8.32
CA THR A 52 12.18 9.29 -8.64
C THR A 52 11.54 10.59 -8.15
N MET A 53 12.33 11.48 -7.57
CA MET A 53 11.84 12.82 -7.22
C MET A 53 11.70 13.65 -8.50
N GLU A 54 10.50 14.15 -8.79
CA GLU A 54 10.16 14.74 -10.10
C GLU A 54 11.01 15.96 -10.44
N GLU A 55 11.28 16.81 -9.44
CA GLU A 55 12.06 18.04 -9.57
C GLU A 55 13.58 17.76 -9.61
N HIS A 56 14.01 16.60 -9.11
CA HIS A 56 15.42 16.20 -9.07
C HIS A 56 15.58 14.74 -9.52
N PRO A 57 15.60 14.48 -10.84
CA PRO A 57 15.63 13.12 -11.38
C PRO A 57 16.88 12.29 -11.04
N THR A 58 17.94 12.94 -10.54
CA THR A 58 19.12 12.29 -9.97
C THR A 58 18.80 11.53 -8.69
N GLU A 59 17.75 11.94 -7.98
CA GLU A 59 17.27 11.30 -6.77
C GLU A 59 16.27 10.20 -7.13
N ALA A 60 16.82 9.03 -7.43
CA ALA A 60 16.06 7.84 -7.79
C ALA A 60 16.38 6.66 -6.86
N PHE A 61 15.34 5.90 -6.54
CA PHE A 61 15.37 4.75 -5.66
C PHE A 61 14.82 3.55 -6.41
N THR A 62 15.46 2.40 -6.30
CA THR A 62 15.05 1.18 -6.98
C THR A 62 15.08 -0.02 -6.05
N ASN A 63 14.06 -0.86 -6.10
CA ASN A 63 13.98 -2.08 -5.32
C ASN A 63 13.12 -3.14 -6.03
N THR A 64 13.15 -4.38 -5.54
CA THR A 64 12.32 -5.49 -6.05
C THR A 64 10.93 -5.53 -5.41
N SER A 65 10.61 -4.64 -4.47
CA SER A 65 9.25 -4.45 -3.95
C SER A 65 8.90 -2.97 -3.73
N ALA A 66 7.61 -2.65 -3.81
CA ALA A 66 7.10 -1.30 -3.58
C ALA A 66 7.39 -0.79 -2.17
N ASP A 67 7.18 -1.64 -1.15
CA ASP A 67 7.43 -1.30 0.25
C ASP A 67 8.90 -0.98 0.50
N LYS A 68 9.83 -1.87 0.12
CA LYS A 68 11.27 -1.65 0.31
C LYS A 68 11.78 -0.41 -0.44
N CYS A 69 11.19 -0.12 -1.59
CA CYS A 69 11.52 1.07 -2.35
C CYS A 69 11.14 2.35 -1.57
N TRP A 70 9.96 2.37 -0.94
CA TRP A 70 9.51 3.51 -0.12
C TRP A 70 10.19 3.55 1.25
N GLU A 71 10.50 2.42 1.87
CA GLU A 71 11.32 2.34 3.09
C GLU A 71 12.66 3.07 2.90
N THR A 72 13.34 2.87 1.77
CA THR A 72 14.61 3.55 1.47
C THR A 72 14.45 5.09 1.40
N ILE A 73 13.31 5.57 0.88
CA ILE A 73 13.00 7.00 0.83
C ILE A 73 12.73 7.53 2.25
N LEU A 74 11.99 6.77 3.05
CA LEU A 74 11.66 7.13 4.43
C LEU A 74 12.92 7.17 5.30
N ASP A 75 13.85 6.23 5.14
CA ASP A 75 15.13 6.22 5.84
C ASP A 75 15.94 7.47 5.53
N ARG A 76 16.03 7.85 4.25
CA ARG A 76 16.72 9.08 3.86
C ARG A 76 16.03 10.33 4.39
N LEU A 77 14.69 10.39 4.30
CA LEU A 77 13.92 11.49 4.83
C LEU A 77 14.08 11.63 6.34
N ASN A 78 14.06 10.51 7.07
CA ASN A 78 14.30 10.48 8.51
C ASN A 78 15.68 11.01 8.86
N ALA A 79 16.72 10.56 8.16
CA ALA A 79 18.08 11.06 8.38
C ALA A 79 18.17 12.58 8.15
N GLU A 80 17.49 13.10 7.12
CA GLU A 80 17.46 14.52 6.84
C GLU A 80 16.68 15.33 7.89
N ILE A 81 15.57 14.79 8.40
CA ILE A 81 14.81 15.41 9.50
C ILE A 81 15.67 15.50 10.77
N GLU A 82 16.37 14.42 11.14
CA GLU A 82 17.25 14.44 12.30
C GLU A 82 18.42 15.42 12.13
N ARG A 83 18.95 15.55 10.90
CA ARG A 83 19.94 16.58 10.54
C ARG A 83 19.37 17.99 10.76
N CYS A 84 18.18 18.29 10.25
CA CYS A 84 17.52 19.59 10.43
C CYS A 84 17.21 19.90 11.91
N LYS A 85 16.73 18.92 12.68
CA LYS A 85 16.51 19.07 14.14
C LYS A 85 17.79 19.45 14.86
N SER A 86 18.91 18.82 14.52
CA SER A 86 20.21 19.13 15.13
C SER A 86 20.68 20.57 14.88
N LEU A 87 20.15 21.22 13.84
CA LEU A 87 20.41 22.61 13.47
C LEU A 87 19.39 23.60 14.05
N GLY A 88 18.36 23.12 14.76
CA GLY A 88 17.35 23.96 15.41
C GLY A 88 16.17 24.41 14.54
N GLU A 89 15.93 23.75 13.41
CA GLU A 89 14.77 24.03 12.55
C GLU A 89 13.45 23.55 13.20
N GLN A 90 12.41 24.39 13.19
CA GLN A 90 11.16 24.17 13.94
C GLN A 90 9.99 23.57 13.12
N GLU A 91 10.03 23.64 11.78
CA GLU A 91 8.90 23.24 10.91
C GLU A 91 9.12 21.89 10.21
N LEU A 92 9.35 20.83 10.99
CA LEU A 92 9.59 19.48 10.45
C LEU A 92 8.36 18.58 10.58
N PRO A 93 8.14 17.65 9.62
CA PRO A 93 7.02 16.73 9.69
C PRO A 93 7.11 15.81 10.93
N PRO A 94 5.98 15.47 11.57
CA PRO A 94 5.97 14.54 12.69
C PRO A 94 6.50 13.18 12.27
N LEU A 95 7.41 12.60 13.07
CA LEU A 95 8.02 11.29 12.79
C LEU A 95 6.96 10.16 12.69
N GLU A 96 5.83 10.34 13.37
CA GLU A 96 4.67 9.44 13.34
C GLU A 96 4.05 9.31 11.94
N VAL A 97 4.09 10.38 11.13
CA VAL A 97 3.61 10.35 9.73
C VAL A 97 4.46 9.41 8.87
N LEU A 98 5.71 9.16 9.28
CA LEU A 98 6.68 8.37 8.53
C LEU A 98 6.62 6.88 8.88
N GLN A 99 6.07 6.52 10.04
CA GLN A 99 6.03 5.14 10.56
C GLN A 99 4.86 4.30 10.03
N SER A 100 3.94 4.86 9.25
CA SER A 100 2.68 4.22 8.86
C SER A 100 2.44 4.16 7.34
N ILE A 101 3.48 4.40 6.54
CA ILE A 101 3.33 4.48 5.09
C ILE A 101 3.40 3.08 4.47
N ASN A 102 2.38 2.78 3.66
CA ASN A 102 2.32 1.57 2.85
C ASN A 102 2.85 1.87 1.45
N GLY A 103 3.87 1.13 0.99
CA GLY A 103 4.53 1.36 -0.29
C GLY A 103 3.58 1.18 -1.48
N HIS A 104 2.69 0.19 -1.45
CA HIS A 104 1.69 0.01 -2.51
C HIS A 104 0.72 1.19 -2.62
N LYS A 105 0.32 1.78 -1.49
CA LYS A 105 -0.47 3.02 -1.46
C LYS A 105 0.29 4.18 -2.11
N MET A 106 1.57 4.31 -1.81
CA MET A 106 2.40 5.40 -2.36
C MET A 106 2.69 5.23 -3.86
N PHE A 107 2.85 3.99 -4.33
CA PHE A 107 2.85 3.68 -5.76
C PHE A 107 1.49 3.91 -6.43
N GLY A 108 0.41 4.04 -5.65
CA GLY A 108 -0.93 4.32 -6.14
C GLY A 108 -1.74 3.09 -6.52
N PHE A 109 -1.27 1.87 -6.22
CA PHE A 109 -1.97 0.63 -6.56
C PHE A 109 -3.30 0.46 -5.84
N LEU A 110 -3.51 1.16 -4.73
CA LEU A 110 -4.77 1.12 -3.98
C LEU A 110 -5.84 2.06 -4.57
N LYS A 111 -5.52 2.84 -5.62
CA LYS A 111 -6.51 3.73 -6.25
C LYS A 111 -7.46 2.91 -7.12
N PRO A 112 -8.80 3.01 -6.94
CA PRO A 112 -9.75 2.24 -7.73
C PRO A 112 -9.60 2.43 -9.24
N SER A 113 -9.31 3.65 -9.70
CA SER A 113 -9.07 3.93 -11.12
C SER A 113 -7.83 3.22 -11.67
N ILE A 114 -6.79 3.08 -10.85
CA ILE A 114 -5.58 2.34 -11.22
C ILE A 114 -5.89 0.85 -11.27
N ILE A 115 -6.56 0.30 -10.25
CA ILE A 115 -6.98 -1.10 -10.20
C ILE A 115 -7.85 -1.45 -11.41
N GLN A 116 -8.87 -0.65 -11.72
CA GLN A 116 -9.74 -0.87 -12.88
C GLN A 116 -8.98 -0.80 -14.21
N ALA A 117 -8.10 0.20 -14.37
CA ALA A 117 -7.31 0.33 -15.59
C ALA A 117 -6.38 -0.86 -15.80
N ILE A 118 -5.85 -1.40 -14.70
CA ILE A 118 -5.03 -2.61 -14.62
C ILE A 118 -5.83 -3.86 -14.99
N GLU A 119 -6.99 -4.06 -14.37
CA GLU A 119 -7.88 -5.19 -14.62
C GLU A 119 -8.37 -5.23 -16.07
N ALA A 120 -8.66 -4.08 -16.66
CA ALA A 120 -9.06 -3.96 -18.06
C ALA A 120 -7.98 -4.46 -19.05
N GLN A 121 -6.72 -4.59 -18.62
CA GLN A 121 -5.64 -5.16 -19.42
C GLN A 121 -5.54 -6.69 -19.34
N ASP A 122 -6.27 -7.33 -18.42
CA ASP A 122 -6.36 -8.79 -18.32
C ASP A 122 -7.81 -9.27 -18.52
N PRO A 123 -8.43 -9.01 -19.68
CA PRO A 123 -9.85 -9.34 -19.91
C PRO A 123 -10.13 -10.84 -19.91
N SER A 124 -9.10 -11.67 -20.12
CA SER A 124 -9.18 -13.13 -20.12
C SER A 124 -8.75 -13.76 -18.79
N HIS A 125 -8.61 -12.95 -17.73
CA HIS A 125 -8.28 -13.37 -16.37
C HIS A 125 -7.10 -14.35 -16.28
N GLN A 126 -6.05 -14.09 -17.06
CA GLN A 126 -4.85 -14.92 -17.13
C GLN A 126 -4.03 -14.85 -15.83
N CYS A 127 -4.18 -13.79 -15.04
CA CYS A 127 -3.64 -13.71 -13.68
C CYS A 127 -4.55 -14.46 -12.70
N VAL A 128 -4.59 -15.78 -12.81
CA VAL A 128 -5.52 -16.65 -12.06
C VAL A 128 -5.43 -16.42 -10.54
N GLU A 129 -4.22 -16.25 -10.01
CA GLU A 129 -4.01 -15.97 -8.57
C GLU A 129 -4.71 -14.68 -8.13
N TYR A 130 -4.61 -13.61 -8.91
CA TYR A 130 -5.25 -12.34 -8.59
C TYR A 130 -6.78 -12.45 -8.62
N TRP A 131 -7.35 -13.01 -9.69
CA TRP A 131 -8.79 -13.09 -9.86
C TRP A 131 -9.46 -14.01 -8.83
N HIS A 132 -8.83 -15.15 -8.50
CA HIS A 132 -9.31 -16.01 -7.41
C HIS A 132 -9.35 -15.28 -6.06
N HIS A 133 -8.31 -14.51 -5.72
CA HIS A 133 -8.28 -13.73 -4.49
C HIS A 133 -9.35 -12.64 -4.45
N LYS A 134 -9.65 -12.02 -5.60
CA LYS A 134 -10.67 -10.98 -5.72
C LYS A 134 -12.09 -11.54 -5.50
N GLU A 135 -12.40 -12.70 -6.06
CA GLU A 135 -13.69 -13.38 -5.87
C GLU A 135 -13.92 -13.72 -4.39
N LEU A 136 -12.93 -14.33 -3.73
CA LEU A 136 -12.99 -14.66 -2.30
C LEU A 136 -13.22 -13.43 -1.41
N SER A 137 -12.59 -12.30 -1.75
CA SER A 137 -12.78 -11.04 -1.01
C SER A 137 -14.17 -10.44 -1.19
N SER A 138 -14.87 -10.78 -2.28
CA SER A 138 -16.24 -10.33 -2.56
C SER A 138 -17.27 -11.18 -1.81
N GLU A 139 -17.06 -12.49 -1.72
CA GLU A 139 -17.96 -13.44 -1.03
C GLU A 139 -17.97 -13.26 0.49
N SER A 140 -16.85 -12.87 1.10
CA SER A 140 -16.74 -12.63 2.55
C SER A 140 -17.60 -11.44 3.05
N SER A 141 -18.16 -10.62 2.16
CA SER A 141 -18.96 -9.45 2.52
C SER A 141 -20.48 -9.67 2.49
N GLY A 142 -20.93 -10.87 2.09
CA GLY A 142 -22.34 -11.25 1.98
C GLY A 142 -22.69 -12.48 2.81
N SER A 143 -22.90 -12.32 4.12
CA SER A 143 -23.67 -13.29 4.91
C SER A 143 -24.55 -12.57 5.92
N GLY A 144 -25.65 -12.04 5.40
CA GLY A 144 -26.82 -11.67 6.16
C GLY A 144 -28.03 -12.24 5.42
N ASN A 145 -28.73 -13.16 6.09
CA ASN A 145 -30.02 -13.77 5.74
C ASN A 145 -29.93 -15.13 5.05
N ASP A 146 -30.08 -16.20 5.83
CA ASP A 146 -31.11 -17.19 5.52
C ASP A 146 -31.76 -17.69 6.82
N ALA A 147 -33.08 -17.58 6.86
CA ALA A 147 -33.93 -18.01 7.95
C ALA A 147 -34.50 -19.39 7.65
N SER A 148 -34.16 -20.38 8.45
CA SER A 148 -34.96 -21.60 8.60
C SER A 148 -34.95 -22.12 10.05
N LYS A 149 -36.13 -22.00 10.68
CA LYS A 149 -36.67 -22.78 11.82
C LYS A 149 -36.23 -24.26 11.80
N CYS A 150 -36.14 -25.06 12.87
CA CYS A 150 -36.54 -24.99 14.28
C CYS A 150 -35.89 -26.17 15.05
N SER A 151 -35.83 -26.04 16.39
CA SER A 151 -35.93 -27.10 17.43
C SER A 151 -34.66 -27.67 18.10
N ASN A 152 -34.60 -27.38 19.40
CA ASN A 152 -34.22 -28.21 20.56
C ASN A 152 -32.83 -28.85 20.66
N GLY A 153 -32.13 -28.55 21.77
CA GLY A 153 -31.12 -29.44 22.35
C GLY A 153 -30.11 -28.72 23.24
N SER A 154 -30.12 -29.07 24.53
CA SER A 154 -29.35 -28.47 25.62
C SER A 154 -27.85 -28.84 25.65
N SER A 155 -27.08 -27.96 26.32
CA SER A 155 -25.92 -28.21 27.21
C SER A 155 -24.46 -28.03 26.71
N ASN A 156 -23.84 -27.03 27.35
CA ASN A 156 -22.50 -26.90 27.94
C ASN A 156 -21.23 -27.34 27.19
N SER A 157 -20.29 -26.40 27.00
CA SER A 157 -18.90 -26.56 27.46
C SER A 157 -18.11 -25.25 27.38
N LEU A 158 -17.33 -25.02 28.44
CA LEU A 158 -16.29 -24.00 28.64
C LEU A 158 -15.28 -23.92 27.49
N GLY A 159 -14.84 -22.70 27.19
CA GLY A 159 -13.70 -22.39 26.32
C GLY A 159 -13.43 -20.90 26.30
N ASP A 160 -12.66 -20.43 27.28
CA ASP A 160 -12.24 -19.05 27.51
C ASP A 160 -11.25 -18.59 26.42
N VAL A 161 -11.63 -17.66 25.53
CA VAL A 161 -10.67 -16.86 24.75
C VAL A 161 -11.14 -15.42 24.68
N LYS A 162 -10.58 -14.62 25.59
CA LYS A 162 -10.70 -13.18 25.71
C LYS A 162 -9.87 -12.48 24.63
N THR A 163 -10.46 -12.18 23.49
CA THR A 163 -9.87 -11.23 22.53
C THR A 163 -10.32 -9.82 22.89
N LYS A 164 -9.49 -9.12 23.69
CA LYS A 164 -9.58 -7.66 23.84
C LYS A 164 -9.20 -7.01 22.50
N LEU A 165 -10.19 -6.55 21.75
CA LEU A 165 -9.97 -5.65 20.61
C LEU A 165 -10.17 -4.20 21.10
N PHE A 166 -9.18 -3.38 20.84
CA PHE A 166 -8.98 -2.03 21.35
C PHE A 166 -10.20 -1.13 21.20
N GLY A 167 -10.66 -0.61 22.33
CA GLY A 167 -11.64 0.46 22.40
C GLY A 167 -10.98 1.82 22.20
N PHE A 168 -11.58 2.62 21.32
CA PHE A 168 -11.58 4.08 21.45
C PHE A 168 -13.04 4.53 21.32
N ASN A 169 -13.57 5.09 22.40
CA ASN A 169 -14.85 5.80 22.39
C ASN A 169 -14.62 7.15 21.71
N LEU A 170 -15.40 7.42 20.65
CA LEU A 170 -15.45 8.73 20.01
C LEU A 170 -16.28 9.66 20.92
N ILE A 171 -15.59 10.49 21.69
CA ILE A 171 -16.23 11.57 22.44
C ILE A 171 -16.59 12.65 21.41
N LYS A 172 -17.88 12.85 21.18
CA LYS A 172 -18.38 14.01 20.44
C LYS A 172 -18.46 15.18 21.41
N GLN A 173 -17.78 16.29 21.08
CA GLN A 173 -17.82 17.52 21.85
C GLN A 173 -18.76 18.51 21.13
N GLU A 174 -19.70 19.04 21.92
CA GLU A 174 -20.80 19.99 21.68
C GLU A 174 -21.99 19.57 20.80
#